data_AF-A0A2B4SB75-F1
#
_entry.id   AF-A0A2B4SB75-F1
#
_cell.length_a   1.000
_cell.length_b   1.000
_cell.length_c   1.000
_cell.angle_alpha   90.00
_cell.angle_beta   90.00
_cell.angle_gamma   90.00
#
_symmetry.space_group_name_H-M   'P 1'
#
loop_
_entity.id
_entity.type
_entity.pdbx_description
1 polymer ?
#
loop_
_entity_poly.entity_id
_entity_poly.type
_entity_poly.pdbx_seq_one_letter_code
_entity_poly.pdbx_strand_id
1 'polypeptide(L)'
;MSSESAEKVKEGVKAYYGKKLKTSDDLQTNACKLGDKQMTPAVKSALKLIHDEVASKFYGCGLVAPEALDGMKILDLGSGSGQDCFVLSKLVGEHGHVTGVDMTKEQVDVANKYVEYHAEQFGYSKPNTDFKLGEMEHLSDVDVANKYVEYHAEQFGYSKPNTDFKLGEMEHLSDVGIQDSSLDIIISNCVVNLTADKSVVLKEAYRVLKDGGEMYFSDVYTDTKLSEEARKDEVLWGECVSGALHWKELVELSKEVGFSGPHLVTARPFVVGEHLREPLGDAQFVSATYRLFKVPESCKTDASRVTYKGSIEENPEEFKFNVYNILTKTPKLVSSDVASVLSASRFSKHFEFQPLEPGTTVPVDDVYIQADPFAYCASNKVAPGACCPKPAKPVEQENGCSPKRAKTDNGARCC
;
A
#
# COMPACT_ATOMS: atom_id res chain seq x y z
N MET A 1 -12.95 -7.46 17.95
CA MET A 1 -13.84 -8.49 17.37
C MET A 1 -13.60 -9.83 18.04
N SER A 2 -14.55 -10.76 17.99
CA SER A 2 -14.29 -12.17 18.33
C SER A 2 -13.50 -12.86 17.21
N SER A 3 -12.75 -13.92 17.53
CA SER A 3 -11.94 -14.68 16.57
C SER A 3 -12.77 -15.22 15.39
N GLU A 4 -13.96 -15.77 15.66
CA GLU A 4 -14.86 -16.31 14.63
C GLU A 4 -15.39 -15.24 13.65
N SER A 5 -15.49 -13.98 14.10
CA SER A 5 -15.91 -12.87 13.24
C SER A 5 -14.79 -12.40 12.31
N ALA A 6 -13.54 -12.42 12.77
CA ALA A 6 -12.38 -12.04 11.96
C ALA A 6 -12.10 -13.07 10.85
N GLU A 7 -12.28 -14.37 11.15
CA GLU A 7 -12.08 -15.44 10.18
C GLU A 7 -13.05 -15.38 8.99
N LYS A 8 -14.35 -15.12 9.26
CA LYS A 8 -15.35 -14.92 8.19
C LYS A 8 -15.04 -13.73 7.30
N VAL A 9 -14.62 -12.61 7.91
CA VAL A 9 -14.24 -11.40 7.17
C VAL A 9 -13.05 -11.70 6.25
N LYS A 10 -12.05 -12.41 6.75
CA LYS A 10 -10.86 -12.84 5.98
C LYS A 10 -11.23 -13.74 4.80
N GLU A 11 -12.05 -14.76 5.00
CA GLU A 11 -12.55 -15.60 3.91
C GLU A 11 -13.30 -14.77 2.87
N GLY A 12 -14.11 -13.81 3.32
CA GLY A 12 -14.80 -12.84 2.49
C GLY A 12 -13.83 -12.03 1.61
N VAL A 13 -12.77 -11.46 2.20
CA VAL A 13 -11.73 -10.68 1.50
C VAL A 13 -10.97 -11.54 0.49
N LYS A 14 -10.52 -12.74 0.89
CA LYS A 14 -9.84 -13.69 -0.02
C LYS A 14 -10.72 -14.06 -1.21
N ALA A 15 -11.99 -14.38 -0.96
CA ALA A 15 -12.93 -14.69 -2.02
C ALA A 15 -13.20 -13.46 -2.91
N TYR A 16 -13.23 -12.25 -2.34
CA TYR A 16 -13.43 -11.01 -3.07
C TYR A 16 -12.29 -10.76 -4.07
N TYR A 17 -11.04 -10.69 -3.61
CA TYR A 17 -9.88 -10.40 -4.45
C TYR A 17 -9.40 -11.57 -5.31
N GLY A 18 -9.58 -12.81 -4.84
CA GLY A 18 -9.13 -14.00 -5.57
C GLY A 18 -10.13 -14.52 -6.61
N LYS A 19 -11.45 -14.31 -6.42
CA LYS A 19 -12.49 -14.94 -7.25
C LYS A 19 -13.56 -13.99 -7.78
N LYS A 20 -13.96 -12.97 -7.02
CA LYS A 20 -15.04 -12.05 -7.43
C LYS A 20 -14.53 -10.93 -8.33
N LEU A 21 -13.43 -10.29 -7.98
CA LEU A 21 -12.81 -9.25 -8.81
C LEU A 21 -12.15 -9.89 -10.03
N LYS A 22 -12.53 -9.42 -11.22
CA LYS A 22 -11.89 -9.81 -12.48
C LYS A 22 -11.03 -8.68 -13.04
N THR A 23 -11.44 -7.43 -12.79
CA THR A 23 -10.76 -6.21 -13.25
C THR A 23 -10.84 -5.11 -12.18
N SER A 24 -10.01 -4.07 -12.30
CA SER A 24 -10.10 -2.88 -11.44
C SER A 24 -11.44 -2.14 -11.55
N ASP A 25 -12.20 -2.37 -12.62
CA ASP A 25 -13.53 -1.76 -12.82
C ASP A 25 -14.62 -2.40 -11.94
N ASP A 26 -14.34 -3.55 -11.35
CA ASP A 26 -15.26 -4.23 -10.45
C ASP A 26 -15.33 -3.55 -9.07
N LEU A 27 -14.30 -2.80 -8.67
CA LEU A 27 -14.26 -2.02 -7.41
C LEU A 27 -15.44 -1.03 -7.33
N GLN A 28 -16.03 -0.89 -6.15
CA GLN A 28 -17.20 -0.03 -5.92
C GLN A 28 -16.84 1.37 -5.42
N THR A 29 -15.62 1.56 -4.94
CA THR A 29 -15.09 2.85 -4.50
C THR A 29 -13.85 3.23 -5.30
N ASN A 30 -13.53 4.53 -5.32
CA ASN A 30 -12.26 5.05 -5.86
C ASN A 30 -11.36 5.54 -4.72
N ALA A 31 -11.48 4.94 -3.52
CA ALA A 31 -10.94 5.45 -2.27
C ALA A 31 -9.46 5.84 -2.37
N CYS A 32 -8.65 5.01 -3.04
CA CYS A 32 -7.21 5.19 -3.06
C CYS A 32 -6.66 5.64 -4.45
N LYS A 33 -7.51 6.11 -5.41
CA LYS A 33 -7.05 6.42 -6.79
C LYS A 33 -6.07 7.61 -6.84
N LEU A 34 -4.78 7.33 -7.04
CA LEU A 34 -3.78 8.35 -7.37
C LEU A 34 -4.05 8.88 -8.79
N GLY A 35 -4.12 10.20 -8.95
CA GLY A 35 -4.26 10.81 -10.26
C GLY A 35 -2.94 10.86 -11.03
N ASP A 36 -2.98 10.84 -12.36
CA ASP A 36 -1.81 10.89 -13.29
C ASP A 36 -0.78 12.01 -13.03
N LYS A 37 -1.18 13.05 -12.28
CA LYS A 37 -0.36 14.21 -11.91
C LYS A 37 0.66 13.93 -10.80
N GLN A 38 0.62 12.78 -10.13
CA GLN A 38 1.50 12.46 -8.98
C GLN A 38 2.63 11.46 -9.27
N MET A 39 2.67 10.85 -10.46
CA MET A 39 3.69 9.84 -10.77
C MET A 39 4.95 10.48 -11.36
N THR A 40 6.12 10.12 -10.82
CA THR A 40 7.42 10.59 -11.33
C THR A 40 7.70 10.04 -12.74
N PRO A 41 8.57 10.68 -13.54
CA PRO A 41 8.98 10.15 -14.85
C PRO A 41 9.57 8.74 -14.76
N ALA A 42 10.32 8.44 -13.69
CA ALA A 42 10.89 7.13 -13.44
C ALA A 42 9.80 6.06 -13.24
N VAL A 43 8.81 6.34 -12.38
CA VAL A 43 7.63 5.48 -12.17
C VAL A 43 6.86 5.25 -13.48
N LYS A 44 6.58 6.33 -14.23
CA LYS A 44 5.86 6.24 -15.51
C LYS A 44 6.62 5.40 -16.54
N SER A 45 7.94 5.45 -16.52
CA SER A 45 8.78 4.67 -17.42
C SER A 45 8.81 3.20 -17.00
N ALA A 46 8.91 2.91 -15.71
CA ALA A 46 8.86 1.55 -15.18
C ALA A 46 7.50 0.88 -15.45
N LEU A 47 6.38 1.59 -15.26
CA LEU A 47 5.04 1.06 -15.52
C LEU A 47 4.84 0.56 -16.96
N LYS A 48 5.46 1.23 -17.93
CA LYS A 48 5.38 0.82 -19.36
C LYS A 48 6.09 -0.50 -19.66
N LEU A 49 6.94 -0.95 -18.75
CA LEU A 49 7.71 -2.18 -18.88
C LEU A 49 7.06 -3.37 -18.15
N ILE A 50 5.96 -3.11 -17.43
CA ILE A 50 5.24 -4.14 -16.68
C ILE A 50 4.47 -5.03 -17.64
N HIS A 51 4.54 -6.34 -17.42
CA HIS A 51 3.82 -7.32 -18.23
C HIS A 51 2.29 -7.11 -18.13
N ASP A 52 1.59 -7.16 -19.27
CA ASP A 52 0.15 -6.89 -19.36
C ASP A 52 -0.70 -7.75 -18.40
N GLU A 53 -0.39 -9.04 -18.24
CA GLU A 53 -1.11 -9.91 -17.30
C GLU A 53 -0.98 -9.43 -15.84
N VAL A 54 0.20 -8.94 -15.43
CA VAL A 54 0.40 -8.36 -14.10
C VAL A 54 -0.42 -7.09 -13.96
N ALA A 55 -0.29 -6.16 -14.91
CA ALA A 55 -1.03 -4.89 -14.86
C ALA A 55 -2.55 -5.08 -14.86
N SER A 56 -3.06 -6.05 -15.63
CA SER A 56 -4.51 -6.33 -15.72
C SER A 56 -5.13 -6.90 -14.43
N LYS A 57 -4.30 -7.50 -13.57
CA LYS A 57 -4.71 -8.09 -12.28
C LYS A 57 -4.30 -7.22 -11.10
N PHE A 58 -4.03 -5.94 -11.34
CA PHE A 58 -3.78 -4.97 -10.28
C PHE A 58 -5.10 -4.38 -9.79
N TYR A 59 -5.37 -4.54 -8.49
CA TYR A 59 -6.56 -3.97 -7.83
C TYR A 59 -6.21 -2.86 -6.85
N GLY A 60 -4.93 -2.49 -6.75
CA GLY A 60 -4.50 -1.33 -5.99
C GLY A 60 -5.02 -0.06 -6.67
N CYS A 61 -5.13 1.01 -5.90
CA CYS A 61 -5.62 2.26 -6.44
C CYS A 61 -4.47 3.22 -6.84
N GLY A 62 -3.23 2.77 -6.84
CA GLY A 62 -2.10 3.57 -7.32
C GLY A 62 -0.77 3.01 -6.83
N LEU A 63 0.34 3.65 -7.18
CA LEU A 63 1.65 3.25 -6.69
C LEU A 63 2.03 4.05 -5.44
N VAL A 64 2.35 3.34 -4.36
CA VAL A 64 2.95 3.90 -3.16
C VAL A 64 4.47 3.73 -3.26
N ALA A 65 5.17 4.75 -3.77
CA ALA A 65 6.63 4.74 -3.94
C ALA A 65 7.29 5.89 -3.15
N PRO A 66 8.10 5.60 -2.12
CA PRO A 66 8.89 6.63 -1.45
C PRO A 66 10.12 7.02 -2.29
N GLU A 67 10.80 8.09 -1.86
CA GLU A 67 11.98 8.60 -2.54
C GLU A 67 13.28 7.88 -2.12
N ALA A 68 14.36 8.10 -2.89
CA ALA A 68 15.72 7.62 -2.59
C ALA A 68 15.79 6.09 -2.41
N LEU A 69 15.45 5.35 -3.48
CA LEU A 69 15.28 3.90 -3.47
C LEU A 69 16.51 3.08 -3.89
N ASP A 70 17.52 3.72 -4.47
CA ASP A 70 18.71 3.04 -4.99
C ASP A 70 19.35 2.10 -3.96
N GLY A 71 19.45 0.82 -4.32
CA GLY A 71 20.03 -0.25 -3.50
C GLY A 71 19.19 -0.69 -2.28
N MET A 72 17.96 -0.17 -2.11
CA MET A 72 17.15 -0.48 -0.94
C MET A 72 16.52 -1.89 -1.00
N LYS A 73 16.31 -2.48 0.19
CA LYS A 73 15.50 -3.68 0.36
C LYS A 73 14.08 -3.30 0.79
N ILE A 74 13.12 -3.60 -0.06
CA ILE A 74 11.72 -3.23 0.12
C ILE A 74 10.86 -4.48 0.36
N LEU A 75 9.94 -4.39 1.30
CA LEU A 75 8.83 -5.33 1.46
C LEU A 75 7.53 -4.66 1.04
N ASP A 76 6.74 -5.33 0.21
CA ASP A 76 5.40 -4.91 -0.19
C ASP A 76 4.34 -5.83 0.41
N LEU A 77 3.51 -5.27 1.29
CA LEU A 77 2.44 -5.99 1.99
C LEU A 77 1.14 -5.90 1.20
N GLY A 78 0.62 -7.06 0.78
CA GLY A 78 -0.51 -7.16 -0.14
C GLY A 78 -0.11 -6.85 -1.58
N SER A 79 1.00 -7.44 -2.02
CA SER A 79 1.61 -7.17 -3.33
C SER A 79 0.75 -7.56 -4.55
N GLY A 80 -0.30 -8.36 -4.35
CA GLY A 80 -1.15 -8.87 -5.42
C GLY A 80 -0.35 -9.57 -6.51
N SER A 81 -0.64 -9.24 -7.76
CA SER A 81 0.07 -9.75 -8.94
C SER A 81 1.47 -9.16 -9.12
N GLY A 82 1.88 -8.21 -8.27
CA GLY A 82 3.24 -7.70 -8.18
C GLY A 82 3.54 -6.43 -8.97
N GLN A 83 2.54 -5.69 -9.47
CA GLN A 83 2.78 -4.47 -10.26
C GLN A 83 3.67 -3.47 -9.52
N ASP A 84 3.33 -3.14 -8.27
CA ASP A 84 4.09 -2.17 -7.48
C ASP A 84 5.49 -2.72 -7.17
N CYS A 85 5.61 -4.01 -6.83
CA CYS A 85 6.89 -4.70 -6.65
C CYS A 85 7.80 -4.59 -7.88
N PHE A 86 7.29 -4.84 -9.08
CA PHE A 86 8.08 -4.78 -10.31
C PHE A 86 8.46 -3.34 -10.70
N VAL A 87 7.59 -2.37 -10.44
CA VAL A 87 7.96 -0.95 -10.60
C VAL A 87 9.09 -0.60 -9.64
N LEU A 88 8.97 -0.97 -8.37
CA LEU A 88 9.98 -0.70 -7.36
C LEU A 88 11.29 -1.45 -7.64
N SER A 89 11.23 -2.67 -8.15
CA SER A 89 12.40 -3.44 -8.62
C SER A 89 13.23 -2.69 -9.66
N LYS A 90 12.57 -1.93 -10.54
CA LYS A 90 13.28 -1.05 -11.47
C LYS A 90 13.92 0.15 -10.77
N LEU A 91 13.23 0.74 -9.79
CA LEU A 91 13.68 1.95 -9.08
C LEU A 91 14.80 1.69 -8.05
N VAL A 92 14.81 0.52 -7.41
CA VAL A 92 15.88 0.12 -6.48
C VAL A 92 17.17 -0.31 -7.17
N GLY A 93 17.10 -0.56 -8.49
CA GLY A 93 18.23 -1.01 -9.29
C GLY A 93 18.62 -2.48 -9.06
N GLU A 94 19.58 -2.97 -9.84
CA GLU A 94 20.03 -4.37 -9.82
C GLU A 94 20.59 -4.83 -8.46
N HIS A 95 21.05 -3.90 -7.63
CA HIS A 95 21.61 -4.17 -6.31
C HIS A 95 20.61 -4.02 -5.16
N GLY A 96 19.44 -3.44 -5.41
CA GLY A 96 18.32 -3.44 -4.48
C GLY A 96 17.56 -4.76 -4.53
N HIS A 97 16.52 -4.88 -3.70
CA HIS A 97 15.68 -6.08 -3.67
C HIS A 97 14.25 -5.73 -3.27
N VAL A 98 13.25 -6.35 -3.90
CA VAL A 98 11.84 -6.17 -3.51
C VAL A 98 11.18 -7.53 -3.26
N THR A 99 10.70 -7.73 -2.03
CA THR A 99 9.92 -8.91 -1.66
C THR A 99 8.45 -8.53 -1.62
N GLY A 100 7.60 -9.22 -2.38
CA GLY A 100 6.15 -9.09 -2.27
C GLY A 100 5.55 -10.19 -1.40
N VAL A 101 4.62 -9.84 -0.52
CA VAL A 101 3.83 -10.81 0.27
C VAL A 101 2.36 -10.59 -0.02
N ASP A 102 1.64 -11.67 -0.35
CA ASP A 102 0.18 -11.62 -0.56
C ASP A 102 -0.50 -12.90 -0.07
N MET A 103 -1.76 -12.79 0.37
CA MET A 103 -2.54 -13.92 0.88
C MET A 103 -3.19 -14.78 -0.20
N THR A 104 -3.21 -14.28 -1.43
CA THR A 104 -3.96 -14.85 -2.54
C THR A 104 -3.03 -15.63 -3.44
N LYS A 105 -3.13 -16.97 -3.40
CA LYS A 105 -2.25 -17.83 -4.19
C LYS A 105 -2.31 -17.52 -5.69
N GLU A 106 -3.49 -17.24 -6.21
CA GLU A 106 -3.69 -16.92 -7.63
C GLU A 106 -2.96 -15.64 -8.05
N GLN A 107 -2.81 -14.67 -7.14
CA GLN A 107 -2.06 -13.45 -7.37
C GLN A 107 -0.55 -13.70 -7.31
N VAL A 108 -0.10 -14.41 -6.27
CA VAL A 108 1.31 -14.78 -6.09
C VAL A 108 1.82 -15.66 -7.23
N ASP A 109 0.99 -16.57 -7.76
CA ASP A 109 1.35 -17.40 -8.90
C ASP A 109 1.58 -16.56 -10.17
N VAL A 110 0.76 -15.53 -10.40
CA VAL A 110 0.95 -14.58 -11.51
C VAL A 110 2.24 -13.79 -11.31
N ALA A 111 2.48 -13.28 -10.10
CA ALA A 111 3.70 -12.52 -9.79
C ALA A 111 4.95 -13.37 -10.05
N ASN A 112 5.00 -14.59 -9.50
CA ASN A 112 6.11 -15.52 -9.67
C ASN A 112 6.34 -15.94 -11.14
N LYS A 113 5.28 -16.07 -11.94
CA LYS A 113 5.38 -16.37 -13.38
C LYS A 113 6.18 -15.32 -14.15
N TYR A 114 6.16 -14.05 -13.71
CA TYR A 114 6.77 -12.93 -14.43
C TYR A 114 8.03 -12.36 -13.79
N VAL A 115 8.62 -13.04 -12.80
CA VAL A 115 9.89 -12.63 -12.16
C VAL A 115 11.03 -12.52 -13.18
N GLU A 116 11.29 -13.60 -13.94
CA GLU A 116 12.37 -13.62 -14.95
C GLU A 116 12.11 -12.64 -16.09
N TYR A 117 10.86 -12.53 -16.54
CA TYR A 117 10.48 -11.58 -17.57
C TYR A 117 10.91 -10.15 -17.21
N HIS A 118 10.59 -9.68 -16.00
CA HIS A 118 10.92 -8.31 -15.60
C HIS A 118 12.44 -8.14 -15.38
N ALA A 119 13.14 -9.15 -14.86
CA ALA A 119 14.60 -9.11 -14.75
C ALA A 119 15.26 -8.91 -16.14
N GLU A 120 14.81 -9.67 -17.14
CA GLU A 120 15.27 -9.54 -18.53
C GLU A 120 14.90 -8.17 -19.13
N GLN A 121 13.64 -7.72 -18.96
CA GLN A 121 13.19 -6.40 -19.44
C GLN A 121 13.99 -5.25 -18.84
N PHE A 122 14.45 -5.39 -17.59
CA PHE A 122 15.21 -4.37 -16.90
C PHE A 122 16.72 -4.43 -17.19
N GLY A 123 17.18 -5.51 -17.84
CA GLY A 123 18.59 -5.74 -18.18
C GLY A 123 19.42 -6.25 -17.00
N TYR A 124 18.81 -6.91 -16.02
CA TYR A 124 19.48 -7.42 -14.84
C TYR A 124 20.05 -8.82 -15.07
N SER A 125 21.20 -9.11 -14.47
CA SER A 125 21.86 -10.41 -14.56
C SER A 125 21.12 -11.52 -13.81
N LYS A 126 20.26 -11.14 -12.87
CA LYS A 126 19.38 -12.02 -12.09
C LYS A 126 18.16 -11.23 -11.60
N PRO A 127 17.05 -11.90 -11.26
CA PRO A 127 15.95 -11.24 -10.59
C PRO A 127 16.36 -10.63 -9.26
N ASN A 128 15.82 -9.45 -8.97
CA ASN A 128 15.89 -8.77 -7.67
C ASN A 128 14.51 -8.72 -6.98
N THR A 129 13.60 -9.60 -7.39
CA THR A 129 12.27 -9.76 -6.81
C THR A 129 12.00 -11.19 -6.40
N ASP A 130 11.22 -11.34 -5.34
CA ASP A 130 10.63 -12.62 -4.93
C ASP A 130 9.23 -12.41 -4.33
N PHE A 131 8.34 -13.38 -4.52
CA PHE A 131 6.95 -13.29 -4.05
C PHE A 131 6.62 -14.47 -3.16
N LYS A 132 6.02 -14.17 -2.01
CA LYS A 132 5.70 -15.16 -0.97
C LYS A 132 4.21 -15.16 -0.68
N LEU A 133 3.66 -16.35 -0.53
CA LEU A 133 2.30 -16.54 -0.03
C LEU A 133 2.31 -16.29 1.49
N GLY A 134 1.54 -15.30 1.95
CA GLY A 134 1.41 -14.98 3.36
C GLY A 134 0.04 -14.38 3.71
N GLU A 135 -0.61 -14.90 4.74
CA GLU A 135 -1.90 -14.45 5.25
C GLU A 135 -1.78 -13.18 6.11
N MET A 136 -2.80 -12.32 6.11
CA MET A 136 -2.78 -11.09 6.91
C MET A 136 -3.06 -11.33 8.41
N GLU A 137 -3.79 -12.41 8.76
CA GLU A 137 -4.28 -12.65 10.12
C GLU A 137 -4.47 -14.12 10.56
N HIS A 138 -4.10 -14.41 11.81
CA HIS A 138 -4.73 -15.26 12.86
C HIS A 138 -4.15 -16.63 13.32
N LEU A 139 -3.93 -16.67 14.65
CA LEU A 139 -4.22 -17.75 15.63
C LEU A 139 -4.04 -19.19 15.13
N SER A 140 -2.82 -19.71 15.27
CA SER A 140 -2.54 -21.09 15.66
C SER A 140 -3.46 -22.18 15.06
N ASP A 141 -3.41 -22.46 13.76
CA ASP A 141 -3.98 -23.71 13.23
C ASP A 141 -3.44 -24.13 11.84
N VAL A 142 -2.10 -24.16 11.73
CA VAL A 142 -1.38 -24.85 10.63
C VAL A 142 -1.75 -26.36 10.54
N ASP A 143 -2.39 -26.90 11.58
CA ASP A 143 -2.79 -28.30 11.67
C ASP A 143 -3.97 -28.67 10.74
N VAL A 144 -4.85 -27.72 10.39
CA VAL A 144 -6.06 -28.04 9.57
C VAL A 144 -5.72 -28.21 8.09
N ALA A 145 -4.85 -27.38 7.53
CA ALA A 145 -4.42 -27.51 6.13
C ALA A 145 -3.54 -28.76 5.92
N ASN A 146 -2.65 -29.05 6.88
CA ASN A 146 -1.84 -30.27 6.86
C ASN A 146 -2.68 -31.55 7.00
N LYS A 147 -3.86 -31.48 7.61
CA LYS A 147 -4.79 -32.61 7.74
C LYS A 147 -5.31 -33.17 6.41
N TYR A 148 -5.33 -32.36 5.35
CA TYR A 148 -5.87 -32.76 4.04
C TYR A 148 -4.80 -33.01 2.97
N VAL A 149 -3.52 -32.92 3.34
CA VAL A 149 -2.38 -33.17 2.44
C VAL A 149 -2.42 -34.60 1.88
N GLU A 150 -2.76 -35.58 2.71
CA GLU A 150 -2.93 -36.97 2.29
C GLU A 150 -4.18 -37.15 1.41
N TYR A 151 -5.29 -36.49 1.77
CA TYR A 151 -6.52 -36.51 0.97
C TYR A 151 -6.29 -36.02 -0.47
N HIS A 152 -5.52 -34.93 -0.65
CA HIS A 152 -5.21 -34.42 -1.99
C HIS A 152 -4.21 -35.29 -2.74
N ALA A 153 -3.19 -35.83 -2.07
CA ALA A 153 -2.27 -36.80 -2.69
C ALA A 153 -3.04 -38.01 -3.26
N GLU A 154 -4.05 -38.50 -2.54
CA GLU A 154 -4.94 -39.56 -3.00
C GLU A 154 -5.84 -39.13 -4.17
N GLN A 155 -6.49 -37.96 -4.11
CA GLN A 155 -7.38 -37.49 -5.19
C GLN A 155 -6.64 -37.27 -6.52
N PHE A 156 -5.36 -36.92 -6.48
CA PHE A 156 -4.54 -36.63 -7.67
C PHE A 156 -3.57 -37.74 -8.06
N GLY A 157 -3.60 -38.89 -7.38
CA GLY A 157 -2.84 -40.09 -7.74
C GLY A 157 -1.34 -40.01 -7.44
N TYR A 158 -0.92 -39.17 -6.49
CA TYR A 158 0.48 -39.05 -6.09
C TYR A 158 0.81 -40.06 -4.97
N SER A 159 1.88 -40.85 -5.16
CA SER A 159 2.32 -41.87 -4.18
C SER A 159 2.89 -41.31 -2.87
N LYS A 160 3.20 -40.00 -2.84
CA LYS A 160 3.59 -39.21 -1.67
C LYS A 160 3.09 -37.77 -1.88
N PRO A 161 2.76 -37.02 -0.82
CA PRO A 161 2.51 -35.60 -0.93
C PRO A 161 3.66 -34.89 -1.64
N ASN A 162 3.34 -34.17 -2.71
CA ASN A 162 4.26 -33.32 -3.46
C ASN A 162 4.01 -31.83 -3.19
N THR A 163 3.13 -31.53 -2.22
CA THR A 163 2.77 -30.20 -1.76
C THR A 163 3.21 -30.05 -0.31
N ASP A 164 4.01 -29.03 -0.04
CA ASP A 164 4.37 -28.56 1.30
C ASP A 164 3.70 -27.18 1.48
N PHE A 165 2.74 -27.08 2.41
CA PHE A 165 2.07 -25.82 2.71
C PHE A 165 2.85 -25.10 3.80
N LYS A 166 3.70 -24.14 3.39
CA LYS A 166 4.27 -23.17 4.32
C LYS A 166 3.33 -21.98 4.41
N LEU A 167 2.63 -21.88 5.55
CA LEU A 167 1.82 -20.72 5.88
C LEU A 167 2.78 -19.58 6.27
N GLY A 168 2.76 -18.51 5.50
CA GLY A 168 3.34 -17.24 5.93
C GLY A 168 2.28 -16.40 6.61
N GLU A 169 2.60 -15.67 7.65
CA GLU A 169 1.68 -14.70 8.27
C GLU A 169 2.35 -13.32 8.22
N MET A 170 1.61 -12.24 7.97
CA MET A 170 2.15 -10.88 8.14
C MET A 170 2.42 -10.57 9.62
N GLU A 171 1.86 -11.37 10.53
CA GLU A 171 2.14 -11.37 11.98
C GLU A 171 3.40 -12.19 12.35
N HIS A 172 3.85 -13.06 11.44
CA HIS A 172 5.05 -13.88 11.57
C HIS A 172 5.83 -13.83 10.27
N LEU A 173 6.35 -12.63 9.92
CA LEU A 173 7.17 -12.46 8.72
C LEU A 173 8.42 -13.37 8.76
N SER A 174 8.81 -13.85 9.94
CA SER A 174 9.81 -14.92 10.14
C SER A 174 9.49 -16.21 9.37
N ASP A 175 8.22 -16.57 9.24
CA ASP A 175 7.78 -17.86 8.68
C ASP A 175 7.92 -17.89 7.16
N VAL A 176 7.78 -16.70 6.54
CA VAL A 176 8.18 -16.46 5.15
C VAL A 176 9.66 -16.13 5.02
N GLY A 177 10.44 -16.22 6.10
CA GLY A 177 11.90 -16.05 6.09
C GLY A 177 12.39 -14.61 6.17
N ILE A 178 11.54 -13.63 6.50
CA ILE A 178 11.95 -12.23 6.70
C ILE A 178 12.48 -12.06 8.12
N GLN A 179 13.74 -11.63 8.20
CA GLN A 179 14.48 -11.56 9.45
C GLN A 179 14.30 -10.20 10.14
N ASP A 180 14.56 -10.15 11.44
CA ASP A 180 14.68 -8.92 12.21
C ASP A 180 15.66 -7.95 11.54
N SER A 181 15.33 -6.65 11.56
CA SER A 181 16.24 -5.58 11.10
C SER A 181 16.89 -5.85 9.74
N SER A 182 16.12 -6.38 8.79
CA SER A 182 16.62 -6.81 7.48
C SER A 182 16.18 -5.90 6.33
N LEU A 183 15.10 -5.15 6.53
CA LEU A 183 14.46 -4.31 5.50
C LEU A 183 14.76 -2.83 5.70
N ASP A 184 14.91 -2.10 4.60
CA ASP A 184 15.07 -0.66 4.61
C ASP A 184 13.71 0.05 4.56
N ILE A 185 12.77 -0.51 3.78
CA ILE A 185 11.47 0.09 3.52
C ILE A 185 10.39 -0.99 3.53
N ILE A 186 9.25 -0.69 4.14
CA ILE A 186 8.00 -1.43 3.95
C ILE A 186 7.01 -0.50 3.25
N ILE A 187 6.36 -0.99 2.21
CA ILE A 187 5.22 -0.32 1.58
C ILE A 187 3.94 -1.12 1.75
N SER A 188 2.82 -0.42 1.67
CA SER A 188 1.47 -1.01 1.64
C SER A 188 0.51 -0.01 1.01
N ASN A 189 -0.41 -0.51 0.19
CA ASN A 189 -1.49 0.30 -0.39
C ASN A 189 -2.87 -0.27 -0.06
N CYS A 190 -3.55 0.35 0.89
CA CYS A 190 -4.92 0.04 1.32
C CYS A 190 -5.11 -1.42 1.79
N VAL A 191 -4.07 -2.01 2.36
CA VAL A 191 -4.07 -3.41 2.85
C VAL A 191 -4.14 -3.47 4.39
N VAL A 192 -3.54 -2.51 5.10
CA VAL A 192 -3.55 -2.49 6.58
C VAL A 192 -4.97 -2.42 7.14
N ASN A 193 -5.87 -1.72 6.46
CA ASN A 193 -7.29 -1.67 6.84
C ASN A 193 -8.05 -2.99 6.65
N LEU A 194 -7.56 -3.89 5.82
CA LEU A 194 -8.14 -5.23 5.67
C LEU A 194 -7.77 -6.15 6.85
N THR A 195 -6.77 -5.75 7.64
CA THR A 195 -6.37 -6.42 8.87
C THR A 195 -7.26 -6.04 10.06
N ALA A 196 -7.79 -7.00 10.83
CA ALA A 196 -8.55 -6.81 12.05
C ALA A 196 -7.67 -6.41 13.25
N ASP A 197 -6.44 -6.95 13.39
CA ASP A 197 -5.46 -6.46 14.38
C ASP A 197 -4.27 -5.73 13.76
N LYS A 198 -4.43 -4.42 13.62
CA LYS A 198 -3.41 -3.51 13.08
C LYS A 198 -2.20 -3.34 14.01
N SER A 199 -2.33 -3.62 15.31
CA SER A 199 -1.20 -3.54 16.25
C SER A 199 -0.15 -4.58 15.90
N VAL A 200 -0.56 -5.78 15.52
CA VAL A 200 0.38 -6.86 15.19
C VAL A 200 1.14 -6.56 13.91
N VAL A 201 0.47 -6.08 12.86
CA VAL A 201 1.11 -5.66 11.60
C VAL A 201 2.15 -4.57 11.84
N LEU A 202 1.82 -3.56 12.65
CA LEU A 202 2.77 -2.49 12.97
C LEU A 202 3.96 -2.99 13.80
N LYS A 203 3.75 -3.90 14.75
CA LYS A 203 4.84 -4.52 15.54
C LYS A 203 5.79 -5.34 14.67
N GLU A 204 5.25 -6.12 13.75
CA GLU A 204 6.06 -6.89 12.81
C GLU A 204 6.82 -5.99 11.85
N ALA A 205 6.16 -4.96 11.31
CA ALA A 205 6.82 -3.94 10.51
C ALA A 205 8.01 -3.32 11.27
N TYR A 206 7.81 -2.98 12.55
CA TYR A 206 8.88 -2.46 13.40
C TYR A 206 10.02 -3.48 13.63
N ARG A 207 9.69 -4.76 13.85
CA ARG A 207 10.68 -5.82 14.06
C ARG A 207 11.61 -5.97 12.85
N VAL A 208 11.04 -6.05 11.65
CA VAL A 208 11.78 -6.37 10.43
C VAL A 208 12.52 -5.17 9.82
N LEU A 209 12.07 -3.95 10.12
CA LEU A 209 12.78 -2.73 9.71
C LEU A 209 14.11 -2.60 10.45
N LYS A 210 15.14 -2.18 9.71
CA LYS A 210 16.39 -1.69 10.30
C LYS A 210 16.14 -0.41 11.10
N ASP A 211 17.08 -0.08 11.98
CA ASP A 211 17.14 1.28 12.55
C ASP A 211 17.31 2.30 11.40
N GLY A 212 16.50 3.36 11.43
CA GLY A 212 16.38 4.31 10.32
C GLY A 212 15.47 3.84 9.18
N GLY A 213 14.92 2.62 9.25
CA GLY A 213 13.99 2.07 8.27
C GLY A 213 12.62 2.76 8.29
N GLU A 214 11.92 2.70 7.16
CA GLU A 214 10.66 3.43 6.92
C GLU A 214 9.52 2.48 6.57
N MET A 215 8.36 2.62 7.23
CA MET A 215 7.09 2.13 6.72
C MET A 215 6.38 3.27 6.01
N TYR A 216 6.21 3.17 4.69
CA TYR A 216 5.62 4.18 3.82
C TYR A 216 4.35 3.61 3.18
N PHE A 217 3.17 4.03 3.64
CA PHE A 217 1.93 3.37 3.28
C PHE A 217 0.78 4.36 3.07
N SER A 218 -0.13 3.99 2.18
CA SER A 218 -1.39 4.72 1.98
C SER A 218 -2.57 3.89 2.46
N ASP A 219 -3.50 4.52 3.16
CA ASP A 219 -4.74 3.87 3.58
C ASP A 219 -5.90 4.87 3.75
N VAL A 220 -7.09 4.34 4.02
CA VAL A 220 -8.31 5.09 4.34
C VAL A 220 -8.39 5.37 5.84
N TYR A 221 -8.78 6.60 6.19
CA TYR A 221 -8.95 7.02 7.58
C TYR A 221 -10.29 7.71 7.76
N THR A 222 -10.84 7.58 8.97
CA THR A 222 -12.10 8.20 9.36
C THR A 222 -11.89 9.30 10.39
N ASP A 223 -12.82 10.26 10.43
CA ASP A 223 -12.87 11.32 11.44
C ASP A 223 -13.47 10.83 12.77
N THR A 224 -14.18 9.71 12.73
CA THR A 224 -14.86 9.09 13.88
C THR A 224 -14.68 7.58 13.90
N LYS A 225 -14.87 6.95 15.07
CA LYS A 225 -14.89 5.48 15.17
C LYS A 225 -16.17 4.95 14.53
N LEU A 226 -16.02 4.03 13.57
CA LEU A 226 -17.15 3.36 12.92
C LEU A 226 -17.88 2.39 13.87
N SER A 227 -19.18 2.22 13.66
CA SER A 227 -20.01 1.29 14.44
C SER A 227 -19.64 -0.17 14.20
N GLU A 228 -19.96 -1.05 15.14
CA GLU A 228 -19.81 -2.50 14.97
C GLU A 228 -20.68 -3.05 13.83
N GLU A 229 -21.78 -2.38 13.51
CA GLU A 229 -22.65 -2.73 12.37
C GLU A 229 -21.96 -2.42 11.05
N ALA A 230 -21.35 -1.24 10.92
CA ALA A 230 -20.55 -0.88 9.74
C ALA A 230 -19.41 -1.88 9.51
N ARG A 231 -18.72 -2.27 10.60
CA ARG A 231 -17.59 -3.20 10.57
C ARG A 231 -17.96 -4.64 10.16
N LYS A 232 -19.24 -5.00 10.20
CA LYS A 232 -19.73 -6.34 9.77
C LYS A 232 -20.12 -6.39 8.29
N ASP A 233 -20.17 -5.25 7.61
CA ASP A 233 -20.48 -5.21 6.19
C ASP A 233 -19.27 -5.67 5.36
N GLU A 234 -19.37 -6.86 4.77
CA GLU A 234 -18.29 -7.49 3.98
C GLU A 234 -17.91 -6.69 2.72
N VAL A 235 -18.87 -5.98 2.11
CA VAL A 235 -18.60 -5.18 0.91
C VAL A 235 -17.82 -3.93 1.29
N LEU A 236 -18.26 -3.23 2.33
CA LEU A 236 -17.53 -2.07 2.86
C LEU A 236 -16.14 -2.46 3.41
N TRP A 237 -16.01 -3.68 3.94
CA TRP A 237 -14.71 -4.17 4.42
C TRP A 237 -13.77 -4.43 3.25
N GLY A 238 -14.25 -5.14 2.23
CA GLY A 238 -13.48 -5.41 1.01
C GLY A 238 -13.13 -4.16 0.20
N GLU A 239 -13.81 -3.03 0.43
CA GLU A 239 -13.50 -1.71 -0.15
C GLU A 239 -12.57 -0.87 0.76
N CYS A 240 -12.04 -1.46 1.85
CA CYS A 240 -11.17 -0.82 2.84
C CYS A 240 -11.83 0.35 3.59
N VAL A 241 -13.17 0.44 3.58
CA VAL A 241 -13.92 1.55 4.17
C VAL A 241 -14.33 1.21 5.60
N SER A 242 -14.97 0.06 5.85
CA SER A 242 -15.44 -0.27 7.21
C SER A 242 -14.33 -0.72 8.15
N GLY A 243 -13.22 -1.20 7.61
CA GLY A 243 -12.00 -1.53 8.36
C GLY A 243 -11.12 -0.31 8.69
N ALA A 244 -11.51 0.88 8.23
CA ALA A 244 -10.72 2.10 8.38
C ALA A 244 -10.53 2.52 9.85
N LEU A 245 -9.30 2.90 10.18
CA LEU A 245 -8.98 3.48 11.48
C LEU A 245 -9.53 4.90 11.61
N HIS A 246 -10.01 5.24 12.81
CA HIS A 246 -10.03 6.63 13.19
C HIS A 246 -8.58 7.13 13.24
N TRP A 247 -8.28 8.27 12.61
CA TRP A 247 -6.90 8.71 12.40
C TRP A 247 -6.06 8.80 13.70
N LYS A 248 -6.67 9.11 14.86
CA LYS A 248 -5.95 9.12 16.15
C LYS A 248 -5.52 7.73 16.61
N GLU A 249 -6.20 6.68 16.19
CA GLU A 249 -5.81 5.30 16.54
C GLU A 249 -4.46 4.95 15.89
N LEU A 250 -4.17 5.44 14.67
CA LEU A 250 -2.85 5.30 14.07
C LEU A 250 -1.76 5.99 14.89
N VAL A 251 -2.06 7.19 15.39
CA VAL A 251 -1.15 7.99 16.24
C VAL A 251 -0.84 7.23 17.53
N GLU A 252 -1.86 6.67 18.18
CA GLU A 252 -1.73 5.86 19.40
C GLU A 252 -0.92 4.59 19.14
N LEU A 253 -1.29 3.81 18.12
CA LEU A 253 -0.57 2.57 17.75
C LEU A 253 0.89 2.85 17.39
N SER A 254 1.18 3.92 16.66
CA SER A 254 2.55 4.30 16.29
C SER A 254 3.41 4.55 17.54
N LYS A 255 2.83 5.21 18.56
CA LYS A 255 3.50 5.44 19.84
C LYS A 255 3.73 4.15 20.61
N GLU A 256 2.70 3.31 20.72
CA GLU A 256 2.75 2.05 21.45
C GLU A 256 3.80 1.08 20.90
N VAL A 257 3.95 1.06 19.57
CA VAL A 257 4.93 0.21 18.88
C VAL A 257 6.35 0.79 18.95
N GLY A 258 6.48 2.11 19.03
CA GLY A 258 7.77 2.81 19.15
C GLY A 258 8.29 3.45 17.85
N PHE A 259 7.42 3.70 16.87
CA PHE A 259 7.76 4.50 15.69
C PHE A 259 7.95 5.99 16.04
N SER A 260 8.62 6.75 15.18
CA SER A 260 8.86 8.21 15.32
C SER A 260 7.61 9.09 15.38
N GLY A 261 6.42 8.52 15.20
CA GLY A 261 5.16 9.19 14.95
C GLY A 261 4.81 9.26 13.45
N PRO A 262 3.52 9.39 13.10
CA PRO A 262 3.08 9.40 11.71
C PRO A 262 3.30 10.75 11.02
N HIS A 263 4.19 10.79 10.02
CA HIS A 263 4.38 11.97 9.19
C HIS A 263 3.43 11.93 7.99
N LEU A 264 2.48 12.86 7.94
CA LEU A 264 1.51 12.95 6.85
C LEU A 264 2.16 13.45 5.55
N VAL A 265 2.14 12.65 4.49
CA VAL A 265 2.78 12.96 3.20
C VAL A 265 1.78 13.57 2.22
N THR A 266 0.60 12.96 2.12
CA THR A 266 -0.51 13.46 1.30
C THR A 266 -1.83 13.05 1.93
N ALA A 267 -2.87 13.84 1.75
CA ALA A 267 -4.23 13.45 2.11
C ALA A 267 -5.22 13.96 1.07
N ARG A 268 -6.28 13.18 0.82
CA ARG A 268 -7.37 13.55 -0.09
C ARG A 268 -8.70 13.03 0.46
N PRO A 269 -9.69 13.90 0.68
CA PRO A 269 -11.02 13.46 1.08
C PRO A 269 -11.69 12.74 -0.08
N PHE A 270 -12.57 11.79 0.21
CA PHE A 270 -13.43 11.17 -0.80
C PHE A 270 -14.81 10.88 -0.21
N VAL A 271 -15.76 10.60 -1.11
CA VAL A 271 -17.15 10.36 -0.76
C VAL A 271 -17.50 8.91 -1.11
N VAL A 272 -17.90 8.14 -0.10
CA VAL A 272 -18.46 6.80 -0.30
C VAL A 272 -19.81 6.92 -1.02
N GLY A 273 -20.08 6.02 -1.97
CA GLY A 273 -21.31 6.02 -2.76
C GLY A 273 -22.56 5.92 -1.88
N GLU A 274 -23.65 6.58 -2.29
CA GLU A 274 -24.89 6.64 -1.51
C GLU A 274 -25.45 5.25 -1.15
N HIS A 275 -25.28 4.27 -2.04
CA HIS A 275 -25.75 2.89 -1.83
C HIS A 275 -25.01 2.11 -0.75
N LEU A 276 -23.84 2.60 -0.30
CA LEU A 276 -23.03 1.98 0.76
C LEU A 276 -22.97 2.85 2.02
N ARG A 277 -23.71 3.96 2.06
CA ARG A 277 -23.54 4.99 3.10
C ARG A 277 -24.33 4.73 4.37
N GLU A 278 -25.45 4.03 4.28
CA GLU A 278 -26.36 3.82 5.40
C GLU A 278 -25.66 3.24 6.66
N PRO A 279 -24.79 2.21 6.56
CA PRO A 279 -24.08 1.69 7.72
C PRO A 279 -23.03 2.66 8.29
N LEU A 280 -22.54 3.60 7.48
CA LEU A 280 -21.42 4.49 7.81
C LEU A 280 -21.84 5.77 8.56
N GLY A 281 -23.14 6.08 8.56
CA GLY A 281 -23.67 7.32 9.15
C GLY A 281 -23.03 8.57 8.56
N ASP A 282 -22.71 9.54 9.43
CA ASP A 282 -22.10 10.83 9.05
C ASP A 282 -20.57 10.79 8.93
N ALA A 283 -19.95 9.60 9.00
CA ALA A 283 -18.50 9.46 8.97
C ALA A 283 -17.91 10.07 7.69
N GLN A 284 -16.80 10.80 7.87
CA GLN A 284 -16.01 11.36 6.78
C GLN A 284 -14.77 10.51 6.54
N PHE A 285 -14.35 10.44 5.27
CA PHE A 285 -13.26 9.58 4.85
C PHE A 285 -12.19 10.36 4.10
N VAL A 286 -10.94 10.04 4.42
CA VAL A 286 -9.76 10.59 3.77
C VAL A 286 -8.82 9.43 3.42
N SER A 287 -8.36 9.39 2.16
CA SER A 287 -7.19 8.60 1.80
C SER A 287 -5.96 9.41 2.14
N ALA A 288 -5.07 8.84 2.96
CA ALA A 288 -3.84 9.50 3.38
C ALA A 288 -2.63 8.57 3.16
N THR A 289 -1.49 9.18 2.85
CA THR A 289 -0.20 8.51 2.83
C THR A 289 0.61 9.00 4.02
N TYR A 290 1.10 8.07 4.82
CA TYR A 290 1.96 8.33 5.96
C TYR A 290 3.32 7.67 5.78
N ARG A 291 4.31 8.24 6.46
CA ARG A 291 5.60 7.57 6.70
C ARG A 291 5.89 7.47 8.19
N LEU A 292 6.22 6.27 8.65
CA LEU A 292 6.64 5.95 10.02
C LEU A 292 8.10 5.51 9.97
N PHE A 293 8.95 6.03 10.87
CA PHE A 293 10.35 5.61 10.92
C PHE A 293 10.65 4.87 12.22
N LYS A 294 11.45 3.81 12.12
CA LYS A 294 12.07 3.17 13.27
C LYS A 294 13.29 3.99 13.68
N VAL A 295 13.11 4.85 14.68
CA VAL A 295 14.20 5.70 15.22
C VAL A 295 14.36 5.38 16.70
N PRO A 296 15.26 4.45 17.06
CA PRO A 296 15.55 4.15 18.45
C PRO A 296 16.07 5.38 19.20
N GLU A 297 15.98 5.35 20.53
CA GLU A 297 16.41 6.46 21.40
C GLU A 297 17.89 6.83 21.18
N SER A 298 18.74 5.85 20.87
CA SER A 298 20.16 6.06 20.55
C SER A 298 20.40 6.86 19.27
N CYS A 299 19.39 6.98 18.40
CA CYS A 299 19.45 7.72 17.16
C CYS A 299 18.80 9.11 17.27
N LYS A 300 18.21 9.46 18.43
CA LYS A 300 17.61 10.77 18.66
C LYS A 300 18.69 11.84 18.73
N THR A 301 18.44 12.96 18.05
CA THR A 301 19.31 14.13 18.00
C THR A 301 18.54 15.37 18.41
N ASP A 302 19.27 16.43 18.78
CA ASP A 302 18.67 17.74 18.97
C ASP A 302 18.11 18.30 17.66
N ALA A 303 17.27 19.33 17.78
CA ALA A 303 16.85 20.15 16.66
C ALA A 303 18.07 20.68 15.90
N SER A 304 17.95 20.78 14.58
CA SER A 304 19.07 21.13 13.72
C SER A 304 18.64 22.04 12.58
N ARG A 305 19.59 22.77 12.01
CA ARG A 305 19.41 23.45 10.74
C ARG A 305 19.88 22.50 9.64
N VAL A 306 18.94 22.10 8.78
CA VAL A 306 19.18 21.13 7.71
C VAL A 306 19.17 21.80 6.34
N THR A 307 20.07 21.36 5.46
CA THR A 307 20.13 21.80 4.07
C THR A 307 20.05 20.58 3.17
N TYR A 308 19.09 20.56 2.25
CA TYR A 308 18.96 19.49 1.26
C TYR A 308 20.00 19.68 0.15
N LYS A 309 20.74 18.63 -0.19
CA LYS A 309 21.82 18.71 -1.21
C LYS A 309 21.31 18.69 -2.65
N GLY A 310 20.02 18.42 -2.88
CA GLY A 310 19.49 18.25 -4.25
C GLY A 310 19.96 16.96 -4.92
N SER A 311 20.29 15.93 -4.14
CA SER A 311 20.96 14.71 -4.60
C SER A 311 20.02 13.51 -4.81
N ILE A 312 18.72 13.66 -4.60
CA ILE A 312 17.70 12.70 -5.05
C ILE A 312 17.32 13.10 -6.47
N GLU A 313 17.60 12.24 -7.45
CA GLU A 313 17.51 12.55 -8.88
C GLU A 313 16.10 13.01 -9.30
N GLU A 314 15.06 12.39 -8.74
CA GLU A 314 13.67 12.72 -9.04
C GLU A 314 13.24 14.07 -8.46
N ASN A 315 13.99 14.57 -7.47
CA ASN A 315 13.64 15.71 -6.64
C ASN A 315 14.86 16.66 -6.46
N PRO A 316 15.44 17.22 -7.53
CA PRO A 316 16.70 17.95 -7.43
C PRO A 316 16.57 19.31 -6.72
N GLU A 317 15.38 19.89 -6.65
CA GLU A 317 15.16 21.24 -6.10
C GLU A 317 14.65 21.24 -4.67
N GLU A 318 13.73 20.34 -4.35
CA GLU A 318 13.10 20.24 -3.04
C GLU A 318 12.79 18.80 -2.68
N PHE A 319 12.90 18.48 -1.39
CA PHE A 319 12.46 17.21 -0.83
C PHE A 319 11.26 17.47 0.09
N LYS A 320 10.11 16.89 -0.27
CA LYS A 320 8.87 16.98 0.51
C LYS A 320 8.83 15.82 1.50
N PHE A 321 9.46 16.01 2.66
CA PHE A 321 9.48 14.98 3.70
C PHE A 321 8.06 14.67 4.20
N ASN A 322 7.28 15.71 4.46
CA ASN A 322 5.85 15.62 4.80
C ASN A 322 5.15 16.94 4.41
N VAL A 323 3.84 17.05 4.62
CA VAL A 323 3.08 18.24 4.21
C VAL A 323 3.50 19.55 4.90
N TYR A 324 4.23 19.48 6.02
CA TYR A 324 4.75 20.64 6.76
C TYR A 324 6.24 20.89 6.50
N ASN A 325 6.97 19.85 6.09
CA ASN A 325 8.42 19.86 5.94
C ASN A 325 8.83 19.68 4.48
N ILE A 326 8.78 20.79 3.75
CA ILE A 326 9.46 20.97 2.48
C ILE A 326 10.88 21.47 2.77
N LEU A 327 11.88 20.73 2.32
CA LEU A 327 13.31 20.99 2.55
C LEU A 327 13.98 21.29 1.21
N THR A 328 14.81 22.33 1.16
CA THR A 328 15.42 22.82 -0.08
C THR A 328 16.93 23.00 0.11
N LYS A 329 17.60 23.47 -0.95
CA LYS A 329 19.02 23.86 -0.91
C LYS A 329 19.30 25.07 -0.01
N THR A 330 18.26 25.66 0.59
CA THR A 330 18.38 26.71 1.60
C THR A 330 18.29 26.12 2.99
N PRO A 331 19.19 26.50 3.94
CA PRO A 331 19.14 26.00 5.31
C PRO A 331 17.80 26.28 5.99
N LYS A 332 17.13 25.23 6.48
CA LYS A 332 15.86 25.30 7.22
C LYS A 332 16.02 24.74 8.62
N LEU A 333 15.46 25.43 9.61
CA LEU A 333 15.40 24.92 10.97
C LEU A 333 14.31 23.84 11.07
N VAL A 334 14.64 22.70 11.66
CA VAL A 334 13.70 21.59 11.90
C VAL A 334 13.74 21.15 13.35
N SER A 335 12.64 20.56 13.82
CA SER A 335 12.53 19.96 15.15
C SER A 335 13.53 18.81 15.37
N SER A 336 13.71 18.42 16.63
CA SER A 336 14.52 17.25 17.01
C SER A 336 14.00 15.97 16.37
N ASP A 337 12.68 15.78 16.29
CA ASP A 337 12.10 14.57 15.69
C ASP A 337 12.41 14.47 14.18
N VAL A 338 12.22 15.56 13.43
CA VAL A 338 12.57 15.59 12.01
C VAL A 338 14.08 15.44 11.80
N ALA A 339 14.91 16.11 12.61
CA ALA A 339 16.37 15.98 12.55
C ALA A 339 16.83 14.53 12.83
N SER A 340 16.25 13.88 13.83
CA SER A 340 16.54 12.49 14.19
C SER A 340 16.19 11.55 13.05
N VAL A 341 15.01 11.70 12.45
CA VAL A 341 14.59 10.87 11.31
C VAL A 341 15.52 11.07 10.10
N LEU A 342 15.79 12.32 9.73
CA LEU A 342 16.64 12.62 8.57
C LEU A 342 18.06 12.08 8.77
N SER A 343 18.62 12.19 9.98
CA SER A 343 19.98 11.77 10.27
C SER A 343 20.14 10.26 10.43
N ALA A 344 19.13 9.57 10.97
CA ALA A 344 19.15 8.13 11.21
C ALA A 344 18.77 7.29 9.98
N SER A 345 17.95 7.85 9.07
CA SER A 345 17.45 7.11 7.90
C SER A 345 18.38 7.20 6.69
N ARG A 346 18.01 6.48 5.61
CA ARG A 346 18.66 6.56 4.30
C ARG A 346 18.78 7.99 3.74
N PHE A 347 17.97 8.92 4.24
CA PHE A 347 18.00 10.31 3.82
C PHE A 347 19.26 11.05 4.27
N SER A 348 19.96 10.58 5.31
CA SER A 348 21.10 11.27 5.94
C SER A 348 22.15 11.77 4.94
N LYS A 349 22.52 10.93 3.95
CA LYS A 349 23.50 11.28 2.91
C LYS A 349 23.07 12.47 2.03
N HIS A 350 21.76 12.73 1.94
CA HIS A 350 21.18 13.80 1.13
C HIS A 350 21.06 15.14 1.86
N PHE A 351 21.41 15.19 3.15
CA PHE A 351 21.32 16.39 3.97
C PHE A 351 22.67 16.80 4.57
N GLU A 352 22.80 18.09 4.80
CA GLU A 352 23.81 18.66 5.69
C GLU A 352 23.12 19.11 6.98
N PHE A 353 23.75 18.84 8.11
CA PHE A 353 23.23 19.16 9.44
C PHE A 353 24.14 20.18 10.10
N GLN A 354 23.56 21.28 10.58
CA GLN A 354 24.26 22.34 11.28
C GLN A 354 23.73 22.43 12.71
N PRO A 355 24.61 22.43 13.74
CA PRO A 355 24.21 22.68 15.12
C PRO A 355 23.53 24.04 15.26
N LEU A 356 22.67 24.16 16.27
CA LEU A 356 22.00 25.42 16.60
C LEU A 356 22.83 26.22 17.61
N GLU A 357 22.77 27.54 17.50
CA GLU A 357 23.34 28.43 18.51
C GLU A 357 22.55 28.28 19.83
N PRO A 358 23.21 28.35 21.00
CA PRO A 358 22.53 28.32 22.29
C PRO A 358 21.43 29.39 22.37
N GLY A 359 20.23 29.00 22.84
CA GLY A 359 19.09 29.90 22.95
C GLY A 359 18.28 30.10 21.67
N THR A 360 18.60 29.38 20.58
CA THR A 360 17.76 29.36 19.37
C THR A 360 16.38 28.80 19.69
N THR A 361 15.32 29.56 19.40
CA THR A 361 13.94 29.07 19.47
C THR A 361 13.72 28.04 18.36
N VAL A 362 13.38 26.81 18.75
CA VAL A 362 13.15 25.70 17.82
C VAL A 362 11.68 25.54 17.47
N PRO A 363 11.34 25.06 16.26
CA PRO A 363 9.98 24.67 15.92
C PRO A 363 9.54 23.53 16.84
N VAL A 364 8.33 23.64 17.37
CA VAL A 364 7.64 22.54 18.02
C VAL A 364 6.82 21.85 16.94
N ASP A 365 7.44 20.94 16.19
CA ASP A 365 6.69 20.06 15.31
C ASP A 365 6.07 18.96 16.16
N ASP A 366 4.79 19.10 16.52
CA ASP A 366 4.06 17.99 17.12
C ASP A 366 3.60 17.05 16.01
N VAL A 367 4.41 16.02 15.74
CA VAL A 367 4.13 15.00 14.72
C VAL A 367 2.76 14.33 14.92
N TYR A 368 2.25 14.28 16.15
CA TYR A 368 0.98 13.64 16.47
C TYR A 368 -0.23 14.53 16.18
N ILE A 369 -0.09 15.85 16.36
CA ILE A 369 -1.11 16.82 15.94
C ILE A 369 -1.07 17.01 14.43
N GLN A 370 0.12 17.11 13.85
CA GLN A 370 0.34 17.26 12.41
C GLN A 370 -0.09 16.01 11.61
N ALA A 371 -0.36 14.89 12.28
CA ALA A 371 -0.87 13.70 11.63
C ALA A 371 -2.32 13.82 11.17
N ASP A 372 -3.10 14.80 11.64
CA ASP A 372 -4.53 14.93 11.32
C ASP A 372 -4.77 15.19 9.81
N PRO A 373 -5.26 14.20 9.04
CA PRO A 373 -5.41 14.35 7.60
C PRO A 373 -6.65 15.20 7.25
N PHE A 374 -7.63 15.29 8.15
CA PHE A 374 -8.85 16.10 7.97
C PHE A 374 -8.54 17.58 8.18
N ALA A 375 -7.80 17.91 9.24
CA ALA A 375 -7.34 19.28 9.49
C ALA A 375 -6.48 19.79 8.33
N TYR A 376 -5.58 18.95 7.80
CA TYR A 376 -4.80 19.29 6.60
C TYR A 376 -5.70 19.56 5.38
N CYS A 377 -6.63 18.64 5.08
CA CYS A 377 -7.51 18.78 3.92
C CYS A 377 -8.38 20.06 4.00
N ALA A 378 -8.95 20.34 5.19
CA ALA A 378 -9.74 21.53 5.43
C ALA A 378 -8.91 22.82 5.28
N SER A 379 -7.73 22.87 5.90
CA SER A 379 -6.86 24.06 5.88
C SER A 379 -6.34 24.39 4.48
N ASN A 380 -6.11 23.36 3.66
CA ASN A 380 -5.56 23.50 2.30
C ASN A 380 -6.63 23.46 1.20
N LYS A 381 -7.92 23.40 1.57
CA LYS A 381 -9.06 23.32 0.62
C LYS A 381 -8.89 22.20 -0.41
N VAL A 382 -8.40 21.04 0.04
CA VAL A 382 -8.18 19.88 -0.83
C VAL A 382 -9.55 19.39 -1.31
N ALA A 383 -9.79 19.44 -2.62
CA ALA A 383 -11.06 19.01 -3.19
C ALA A 383 -11.25 17.50 -3.03
N PRO A 384 -12.48 17.04 -2.72
CA PRO A 384 -12.78 15.62 -2.70
C PRO A 384 -12.44 14.93 -4.02
N GLY A 385 -11.89 13.73 -3.95
CA GLY A 385 -11.88 12.82 -5.09
C GLY A 385 -13.33 12.52 -5.50
N ALA A 386 -13.66 12.76 -6.77
CA ALA A 386 -14.91 12.26 -7.30
C ALA A 386 -14.85 10.72 -7.30
N CYS A 387 -15.85 10.06 -6.72
CA CYS A 387 -16.18 8.72 -7.16
C CYS A 387 -16.63 8.88 -8.62
N CYS A 388 -15.77 8.59 -9.59
CA CYS A 388 -16.17 8.60 -10.98
C CYS A 388 -17.38 7.66 -11.10
N PRO A 389 -18.56 8.13 -11.54
CA PRO A 389 -19.66 7.23 -11.85
C PRO A 389 -19.17 6.26 -12.92
N LYS A 390 -19.40 4.97 -12.71
CA LYS A 390 -19.06 3.94 -13.70
C LYS A 390 -19.72 4.31 -15.04
N PRO A 391 -19.03 4.18 -16.19
CA PRO A 391 -19.74 4.16 -17.45
C PRO A 391 -20.76 3.02 -17.39
N ALA A 392 -22.02 3.31 -17.74
CA ALA A 392 -23.06 2.30 -17.75
C ALA A 392 -22.64 1.11 -18.60
N LYS A 393 -22.80 -0.13 -18.08
CA LYS A 393 -22.61 -1.34 -18.88
C LYS A 393 -23.46 -1.20 -20.15
N PRO A 394 -22.92 -1.50 -21.35
CA PRO A 394 -23.75 -1.62 -22.53
C PRO A 394 -24.81 -2.67 -22.23
N VAL A 395 -26.09 -2.28 -22.35
CA VAL A 395 -27.20 -3.23 -22.26
C VAL A 395 -26.98 -4.25 -23.35
N GLU A 396 -26.74 -5.51 -22.98
CA GLU A 396 -26.81 -6.62 -23.91
C GLU A 396 -28.23 -6.61 -24.49
N GLN A 397 -28.37 -6.18 -25.74
CA GLN A 397 -29.59 -6.40 -26.48
C GLN A 397 -29.76 -7.92 -26.62
N GLU A 398 -30.76 -8.46 -25.94
CA GLU A 398 -31.25 -9.81 -26.15
C GLU A 398 -31.52 -10.00 -27.66
N ASN A 399 -30.63 -10.76 -28.30
CA ASN A 399 -30.82 -11.23 -29.66
C ASN A 399 -31.91 -12.31 -29.68
N GLY A 400 -33.17 -11.86 -29.76
CA GLY A 400 -34.30 -12.67 -30.17
C GLY A 400 -34.23 -13.01 -31.66
N CYS A 401 -34.24 -14.31 -31.96
CA CYS A 401 -33.96 -14.90 -33.26
C CYS A 401 -35.14 -14.84 -34.25
N SER A 402 -34.88 -14.27 -35.44
CA SER A 402 -35.33 -14.69 -36.80
C SER A 402 -36.79 -14.50 -37.29
N PRO A 403 -37.09 -14.70 -38.59
CA PRO A 403 -36.56 -14.00 -39.78
C PRO A 403 -37.71 -13.53 -40.71
N LYS A 404 -37.46 -12.58 -41.65
CA LYS A 404 -38.05 -12.61 -43.01
C LYS A 404 -37.49 -11.53 -43.93
N ARG A 405 -37.04 -11.98 -45.10
CA ARG A 405 -36.68 -11.22 -46.30
C ARG A 405 -37.82 -10.31 -46.76
N ALA A 406 -37.47 -9.09 -47.18
CA ALA A 406 -38.04 -8.47 -48.37
C ALA A 406 -36.99 -7.54 -49.02
N LYS A 407 -36.69 -7.81 -50.29
CA LYS A 407 -35.93 -6.96 -51.20
C LYS A 407 -36.72 -5.68 -51.49
N THR A 408 -36.04 -4.54 -51.64
CA THR A 408 -36.25 -3.60 -52.76
C THR A 408 -35.05 -2.67 -52.91
N ASP A 409 -34.57 -2.59 -54.15
CA ASP A 409 -33.68 -1.58 -54.70
C ASP A 409 -34.17 -0.14 -54.45
N ASN A 410 -33.24 0.79 -54.22
CA ASN A 410 -32.93 1.83 -55.20
C ASN A 410 -31.83 2.76 -54.69
N GLY A 411 -30.84 3.01 -55.55
CA GLY A 411 -29.73 3.91 -55.26
C GLY A 411 -30.10 5.39 -55.33
N ALA A 412 -29.24 6.19 -54.70
CA ALA A 412 -28.85 7.52 -55.17
C ALA A 412 -27.59 7.96 -54.42
N ARG A 413 -26.56 8.32 -55.19
CA ARG A 413 -25.41 9.13 -54.75
C ARG A 413 -25.89 10.55 -54.44
N CYS A 414 -25.31 11.21 -53.44
CA CYS A 414 -24.45 12.40 -53.61
C CYS A 414 -24.26 13.16 -52.28
N CYS A 415 -23.02 13.68 -52.17
CA CYS A 415 -22.47 14.68 -51.26
C CYS A 415 -22.18 14.25 -49.81
#